data_AF-A0A524I6H1-F1
#
_entry.id   AF-A0A524I6H1-F1
#
_cell.length_a   1.000
_cell.length_b   1.000
_cell.length_c   1.000
_cell.angle_alpha   90.00
_cell.angle_beta   90.00
_cell.angle_gamma   90.00
#
_symmetry.space_group_name_H-M   'P 1'
#
loop_
_entity.id
_entity.type
_entity.pdbx_description
1 polymer ?
#
loop_
_entity_poly.entity_id
_entity_poly.type
_entity_poly.pdbx_seq_one_letter_code
_entity_poly.pdbx_strand_id
1 'polypeptide(L)'
;MWNPAKPETHSLARPPEAETASVEDQIRFARDGAFRGTLHVCHVSVPDSLNLIEKARGRLPFALTCEITPHHALLWNDMPAGPFGPCLKVNPPLRPKALQEEMLEALLAGRITCIASDHAPHTLADKLERYSSGMPSLVLHPVLHAVLLKLGMNGESLRRLTRDNILALFFPAGCGFEFNPSAVKGYSRSVAAYDSLPEELLVGILKQYSLV
;
A
#
# COMPACT_ATOMS: atom_id res chain seq x y z
N MET A 1 -24.29 1.08 -9.78
CA MET A 1 -24.31 0.49 -8.42
C MET A 1 -23.42 -0.74 -8.41
N TRP A 2 -22.71 -0.98 -7.32
CA TRP A 2 -21.90 -2.17 -7.05
C TRP A 2 -22.77 -3.44 -6.96
N ASN A 3 -22.26 -4.59 -7.43
CA ASN A 3 -22.91 -5.89 -7.24
C ASN A 3 -22.16 -6.72 -6.18
N PRO A 4 -22.73 -6.95 -4.98
CA PRO A 4 -22.07 -7.70 -3.91
C PRO A 4 -21.84 -9.18 -4.23
N ALA A 5 -22.60 -9.76 -5.18
CA ALA A 5 -22.37 -11.12 -5.67
C ALA A 5 -21.21 -11.20 -6.68
N LYS A 6 -20.72 -10.04 -7.15
CA LYS A 6 -19.60 -9.91 -8.10
C LYS A 6 -18.59 -8.86 -7.60
N PRO A 7 -17.72 -9.23 -6.64
CA PRO A 7 -16.85 -8.31 -5.94
C PRO A 7 -15.84 -7.52 -6.80
N GLU A 8 -15.65 -7.92 -8.05
CA GLU A 8 -14.84 -7.22 -9.03
C GLU A 8 -15.51 -5.93 -9.54
N THR A 9 -16.85 -5.86 -9.47
CA THR A 9 -17.64 -4.73 -10.04
C THR A 9 -17.48 -3.40 -9.30
N HIS A 10 -16.81 -3.37 -8.13
CA HIS A 10 -16.55 -2.15 -7.33
C HIS A 10 -15.43 -1.38 -7.97
N SER A 11 -14.49 -2.09 -8.59
CA SER A 11 -13.43 -1.50 -9.40
C SER A 11 -13.99 -0.78 -10.62
N LEU A 12 -15.07 -1.29 -11.23
CA LEU A 12 -15.73 -0.65 -12.37
C LEU A 12 -16.37 0.71 -12.02
N ALA A 13 -16.86 0.86 -10.79
CA ALA A 13 -17.43 2.13 -10.32
C ALA A 13 -16.35 3.18 -10.00
N ARG A 14 -15.09 2.76 -9.91
CA ARG A 14 -13.93 3.59 -9.52
C ARG A 14 -12.72 3.15 -10.35
N PRO A 15 -12.78 3.34 -11.68
CA PRO A 15 -11.82 2.73 -12.58
C PRO A 15 -10.42 3.36 -12.40
N PRO A 16 -9.33 2.74 -12.91
CA PRO A 16 -7.97 3.25 -12.78
C PRO A 16 -7.82 4.73 -13.10
N GLU A 17 -8.48 5.18 -14.15
CA GLU A 17 -8.48 6.56 -14.66
C GLU A 17 -8.97 7.56 -13.61
N ALA A 18 -9.89 7.16 -12.72
CA ALA A 18 -10.38 8.03 -11.65
C ALA A 18 -9.30 8.31 -10.60
N GLU A 19 -8.47 7.31 -10.29
CA GLU A 19 -7.33 7.50 -9.39
C GLU A 19 -6.26 8.35 -10.06
N THR A 20 -5.91 8.03 -11.31
CA THR A 20 -4.89 8.76 -12.08
C THR A 20 -5.25 10.24 -12.27
N ALA A 21 -6.50 10.53 -12.66
CA ALA A 21 -6.99 11.90 -12.79
C ALA A 21 -6.97 12.63 -11.43
N SER A 22 -7.38 11.96 -10.35
CA SER A 22 -7.32 12.56 -9.00
C SER A 22 -5.88 12.92 -8.61
N VAL A 23 -4.90 12.06 -8.89
CA VAL A 23 -3.49 12.33 -8.59
C VAL A 23 -2.96 13.49 -9.43
N GLU A 24 -3.28 13.51 -10.72
CA GLU A 24 -2.91 14.61 -11.62
C GLU A 24 -3.45 15.96 -11.13
N ASP A 25 -4.73 16.00 -10.74
CA ASP A 25 -5.37 17.20 -10.20
C ASP A 25 -4.71 17.67 -8.90
N GLN A 26 -4.39 16.77 -7.97
CA GLN A 26 -3.71 17.16 -6.72
C GLN A 26 -2.32 17.76 -6.99
N ILE A 27 -1.55 17.18 -7.91
CA ILE A 27 -0.23 17.72 -8.30
C ILE A 27 -0.40 19.12 -8.91
N ARG A 28 -1.37 19.29 -9.82
CA ARG A 28 -1.67 20.56 -10.47
C ARG A 28 -2.11 21.61 -9.45
N PHE A 29 -3.06 21.30 -8.58
CA PHE A 29 -3.55 22.24 -7.56
C PHE A 29 -2.46 22.63 -6.56
N ALA A 30 -1.63 21.70 -6.10
CA ALA A 30 -0.51 22.02 -5.23
C ALA A 30 0.49 22.97 -5.91
N ARG A 31 0.78 22.76 -7.21
CA ARG A 31 1.65 23.63 -7.98
C ARG A 31 1.06 25.02 -8.16
N ASP A 32 -0.17 25.10 -8.66
CA ASP A 32 -0.85 26.34 -9.02
C ASP A 32 -1.17 27.17 -7.75
N GLY A 33 -1.46 26.49 -6.64
CA GLY A 33 -1.63 27.09 -5.31
C GLY A 33 -0.32 27.47 -4.61
N ALA A 34 0.83 27.34 -5.28
CA ALA A 34 2.15 27.65 -4.74
C ALA A 34 2.49 26.92 -3.42
N PHE A 35 2.02 25.68 -3.25
CA PHE A 35 2.38 24.84 -2.11
C PHE A 35 3.90 24.57 -2.08
N ARG A 36 4.47 24.45 -0.87
CA ARG A 36 5.92 24.28 -0.63
C ARG A 36 6.26 23.16 0.37
N GLY A 37 5.27 22.40 0.82
CA GLY A 37 5.47 21.30 1.78
C GLY A 37 5.72 19.96 1.10
N THR A 38 5.13 18.90 1.66
CA THR A 38 5.11 17.57 1.06
C THR A 38 3.69 17.19 0.68
N LEU A 39 3.47 16.88 -0.60
CA LEU A 39 2.26 16.23 -1.08
C LEU A 39 2.51 14.72 -1.01
N HIS A 40 1.82 14.05 -0.09
CA HIS A 40 1.87 12.60 0.05
C HIS A 40 0.60 11.96 -0.52
N VAL A 41 0.74 11.09 -1.51
CA VAL A 41 -0.38 10.36 -2.11
C VAL A 41 -0.56 9.03 -1.37
N CYS A 42 -1.63 8.93 -0.59
CA CYS A 42 -2.00 7.72 0.13
C CYS A 42 -2.37 6.58 -0.82
N HIS A 43 -2.09 5.34 -0.38
CA HIS A 43 -2.62 4.07 -0.92
C HIS A 43 -2.76 4.03 -2.46
N VAL A 44 -1.68 4.30 -3.20
CA VAL A 44 -1.66 4.22 -4.67
C VAL A 44 -1.88 2.78 -5.10
N SER A 45 -2.78 2.55 -6.05
CA SER A 45 -3.19 1.21 -6.48
C SER A 45 -3.00 0.93 -7.97
N VAL A 46 -2.68 1.94 -8.78
CA VAL A 46 -2.50 1.77 -10.24
C VAL A 46 -1.14 2.28 -10.76
N PRO A 47 -0.52 1.57 -11.72
CA PRO A 47 0.78 1.96 -12.28
C PRO A 47 0.82 3.36 -12.88
N ASP A 48 -0.27 3.81 -13.52
CA ASP A 48 -0.33 5.12 -14.16
C ASP A 48 -0.22 6.28 -13.17
N SER A 49 -0.90 6.18 -12.02
CA SER A 49 -0.75 7.13 -10.92
C SER A 49 0.70 7.18 -10.42
N LEU A 50 1.35 6.01 -10.29
CA LEU A 50 2.74 5.94 -9.88
C LEU A 50 3.69 6.55 -10.94
N ASN A 51 3.43 6.30 -12.23
CA ASN A 51 4.18 6.87 -13.35
C ASN A 51 4.09 8.40 -13.36
N LEU A 52 2.90 8.97 -13.09
CA LEU A 52 2.73 10.42 -12.94
C LEU A 52 3.55 10.97 -11.78
N ILE A 53 3.45 10.33 -10.62
CA ILE A 53 4.18 10.71 -9.41
C ILE A 53 5.69 10.71 -9.65
N GLU A 54 6.21 9.65 -10.27
CA GLU A 54 7.64 9.50 -10.57
C GLU A 54 8.14 10.56 -11.56
N LYS A 55 7.38 10.82 -12.64
CA LYS A 55 7.73 11.84 -13.64
C LYS A 55 7.75 13.25 -13.05
N ALA A 56 6.93 13.52 -12.04
CA ALA A 56 6.82 14.83 -11.42
C ALA A 56 7.78 15.02 -10.23
N ARG A 57 8.19 13.93 -9.56
CA ARG A 57 9.10 13.96 -8.41
C ARG A 57 10.41 14.68 -8.76
N GLY A 58 10.84 15.60 -7.89
CA GLY A 58 12.06 16.40 -8.08
C GLY A 58 11.95 17.53 -9.11
N ARG A 59 10.81 17.68 -9.80
CA ARG A 59 10.54 18.77 -10.76
C ARG A 59 9.54 19.81 -10.25
N LEU A 60 9.02 19.60 -9.05
CA LEU A 60 8.00 20.43 -8.40
C LEU A 60 8.64 21.29 -7.31
N PRO A 61 8.04 22.45 -6.99
CA PRO A 61 8.50 23.31 -5.90
C PRO A 61 8.16 22.77 -4.49
N PHE A 62 7.66 21.54 -4.41
CA PHE A 62 7.28 20.82 -3.19
C PHE A 62 7.71 19.35 -3.31
N ALA A 63 7.84 18.65 -2.20
CA ALA A 63 8.15 17.22 -2.20
C ALA A 63 6.92 16.39 -2.59
N LEU A 64 7.11 15.34 -3.38
CA LEU A 64 6.04 14.44 -3.81
C LEU A 64 6.39 12.98 -3.48
N THR A 65 5.62 12.39 -2.58
CA THR A 65 5.80 11.02 -2.07
C THR A 65 4.52 10.21 -2.22
N CYS A 66 4.63 8.90 -2.11
CA CYS A 66 3.47 8.01 -2.17
C CYS A 66 3.68 6.73 -1.36
N GLU A 67 2.57 6.12 -0.96
CA GLU A 67 2.57 4.83 -0.28
C GLU A 67 1.72 3.81 -1.05
N ILE A 68 2.01 2.53 -0.79
CA ILE A 68 1.19 1.40 -1.21
C ILE A 68 0.75 0.62 0.02
N THR A 69 -0.39 -0.06 -0.07
CA THR A 69 -0.88 -0.93 0.99
C THR A 69 -0.53 -2.40 0.75
N PRO A 70 -0.46 -3.23 1.80
CA PRO A 70 -0.33 -4.67 1.64
C PRO A 70 -1.42 -5.29 0.78
N HIS A 71 -2.67 -4.83 0.89
CA HIS A 71 -3.75 -5.39 0.10
C HIS A 71 -3.68 -4.96 -1.38
N HIS A 72 -3.20 -3.76 -1.71
CA HIS A 72 -2.95 -3.39 -3.11
C HIS A 72 -1.70 -4.05 -3.69
N ALA A 73 -0.75 -4.43 -2.85
CA ALA A 73 0.47 -5.15 -3.27
C ALA A 73 0.26 -6.66 -3.42
N LEU A 74 -0.75 -7.25 -2.79
CA LEU A 74 -0.95 -8.71 -2.71
C LEU A 74 -2.29 -9.18 -3.31
N LEU A 75 -3.36 -8.39 -3.18
CA LEU A 75 -4.71 -8.84 -3.52
C LEU A 75 -5.19 -8.19 -4.82
N TRP A 76 -6.02 -8.91 -5.58
CA TRP A 76 -6.59 -8.44 -6.83
C TRP A 76 -8.11 -8.62 -6.85
N ASN A 77 -8.79 -7.92 -7.76
CA ASN A 77 -10.23 -7.69 -7.70
C ASN A 77 -11.13 -8.91 -7.95
N ASP A 78 -10.66 -9.89 -8.72
CA ASP A 78 -11.40 -11.12 -9.03
C ASP A 78 -10.83 -12.36 -8.33
N MET A 79 -10.03 -12.15 -7.27
CA MET A 79 -9.47 -13.26 -6.50
C MET A 79 -10.58 -14.14 -5.91
N PRO A 80 -10.41 -15.48 -5.88
CA PRO A 80 -11.41 -16.37 -5.31
C PRO A 80 -11.62 -16.11 -3.82
N ALA A 81 -12.79 -15.56 -3.45
CA ALA A 81 -13.14 -15.24 -2.06
C ALA A 81 -14.48 -15.87 -1.59
N GLY A 82 -15.18 -16.59 -2.47
CA GLY A 82 -16.45 -17.25 -2.15
C GLY A 82 -17.45 -16.30 -1.48
N PRO A 83 -18.09 -16.69 -0.36
CA PRO A 83 -19.06 -15.84 0.34
C PRO A 83 -18.43 -14.59 0.99
N PHE A 84 -17.10 -14.54 1.13
CA PHE A 84 -16.37 -13.40 1.69
C PHE A 84 -15.91 -12.40 0.62
N GLY A 85 -16.39 -12.52 -0.61
CA GLY A 85 -16.16 -11.53 -1.67
C GLY A 85 -16.33 -10.07 -1.23
N PRO A 86 -17.42 -9.70 -0.52
CA PRO A 86 -17.59 -8.35 0.00
C PRO A 86 -16.49 -7.88 0.97
N CYS A 87 -15.76 -8.81 1.60
CA CYS A 87 -14.65 -8.49 2.48
C CYS A 87 -13.50 -7.78 1.74
N LEU A 88 -13.36 -8.01 0.43
CA LEU A 88 -12.34 -7.40 -0.43
C LEU A 88 -12.62 -5.93 -0.80
N LYS A 89 -13.80 -5.41 -0.46
CA LYS A 89 -14.17 -4.04 -0.80
C LYS A 89 -13.35 -3.02 0.00
N VAL A 90 -12.50 -2.28 -0.71
CA VAL A 90 -11.62 -1.20 -0.20
C VAL A 90 -11.60 0.00 -1.17
N ASN A 91 -11.01 1.12 -0.77
CA ASN A 91 -10.89 2.33 -1.58
C ASN A 91 -9.45 2.89 -1.47
N PRO A 92 -8.70 3.03 -2.57
CA PRO A 92 -9.00 2.61 -3.94
C PRO A 92 -9.35 1.12 -4.02
N PRO A 93 -10.20 0.71 -4.97
CA PRO A 93 -10.58 -0.70 -5.12
C PRO A 93 -9.35 -1.54 -5.45
N LEU A 94 -9.40 -2.83 -5.10
CA LEU A 94 -8.47 -3.79 -5.68
C LEU A 94 -8.56 -3.72 -7.22
N ARG A 95 -7.44 -4.03 -7.88
CA ARG A 95 -7.28 -3.90 -9.33
C ARG A 95 -7.17 -5.28 -9.99
N PRO A 96 -7.33 -5.38 -11.32
CA PRO A 96 -7.01 -6.60 -12.06
C PRO A 96 -5.59 -7.08 -11.73
N LYS A 97 -5.40 -8.40 -11.74
CA LYS A 97 -4.14 -9.03 -11.33
C LYS A 97 -2.92 -8.42 -12.03
N ALA A 98 -3.01 -8.17 -13.34
CA ALA A 98 -1.93 -7.56 -14.10
C ALA A 98 -1.46 -6.20 -13.52
N LEU A 99 -2.39 -5.32 -13.15
CA LEU A 99 -2.04 -4.03 -12.55
C LEU A 99 -1.48 -4.18 -11.14
N GLN A 100 -1.99 -5.15 -10.37
CA GLN A 100 -1.44 -5.46 -9.04
C GLN A 100 -0.02 -6.00 -9.13
N GLU A 101 0.28 -6.88 -10.11
CA GLU A 101 1.62 -7.40 -10.38
C GLU A 101 2.58 -6.27 -10.75
N GLU A 102 2.18 -5.35 -11.65
CA GLU A 102 2.97 -4.15 -11.97
C GLU A 102 3.25 -3.26 -10.75
N MET A 103 2.28 -3.13 -9.83
CA MET A 103 2.48 -2.39 -8.58
C MET A 103 3.45 -3.10 -7.63
N LEU A 104 3.41 -4.43 -7.54
CA LEU A 104 4.36 -5.23 -6.76
C LEU A 104 5.77 -5.12 -7.34
N GLU A 105 5.92 -5.19 -8.66
CA GLU A 105 7.19 -4.98 -9.35
C GLU A 105 7.74 -3.57 -9.07
N ALA A 106 6.88 -2.55 -9.12
CA ALA A 106 7.28 -1.18 -8.82
C ALA A 106 7.71 -0.98 -7.36
N LEU A 107 7.08 -1.70 -6.42
CA LEU A 107 7.49 -1.74 -5.02
C LEU A 107 8.89 -2.38 -4.87
N LEU A 108 9.13 -3.52 -5.54
CA LEU A 108 10.43 -4.20 -5.56
C LEU A 108 11.53 -3.32 -6.19
N ALA A 109 11.19 -2.56 -7.23
CA ALA A 109 12.07 -1.60 -7.89
C ALA A 109 12.34 -0.33 -7.05
N GLY A 110 11.71 -0.19 -5.88
CA GLY A 110 11.93 0.95 -4.97
C GLY A 110 11.33 2.27 -5.45
N ARG A 111 10.31 2.23 -6.33
CA ARG A 111 9.63 3.42 -6.88
C ARG A 111 8.68 4.10 -5.88
N ILE A 112 8.23 3.34 -4.89
CA ILE A 112 7.26 3.73 -3.86
C ILE A 112 7.97 4.18 -2.59
N THR A 113 7.46 5.23 -1.92
CA THR A 113 8.13 5.83 -0.76
C THR A 113 8.00 4.97 0.48
N CYS A 114 6.81 4.49 0.82
CA CYS A 114 6.60 3.67 2.01
C CYS A 114 5.45 2.68 1.86
N ILE A 115 5.38 1.73 2.79
CA ILE A 115 4.24 0.82 2.95
C ILE A 115 3.39 1.31 4.12
N ALA A 116 2.08 1.44 3.92
CA ALA A 116 1.13 1.77 4.98
C ALA A 116 -0.06 0.83 4.93
N SER A 117 -0.65 0.52 6.09
CA SER A 117 -1.67 -0.53 6.13
C SER A 117 -3.03 -0.11 5.58
N ASP A 118 -3.41 1.17 5.69
CA ASP A 118 -4.81 1.60 5.55
C ASP A 118 -5.76 0.69 6.36
N HIS A 119 -5.39 0.44 7.62
CA HIS A 119 -6.13 -0.46 8.51
C HIS A 119 -7.49 0.14 8.89
N ALA A 120 -8.55 -0.35 8.25
CA ALA A 120 -9.92 0.07 8.46
C ALA A 120 -10.81 -1.18 8.74
N PRO A 121 -10.74 -1.76 9.95
CA PRO A 121 -11.49 -2.96 10.30
C PRO A 121 -12.99 -2.68 10.40
N HIS A 122 -13.78 -3.69 10.04
CA HIS A 122 -15.25 -3.67 10.10
C HIS A 122 -15.75 -4.99 10.66
N THR A 123 -16.94 -5.00 11.25
CA THR A 123 -17.59 -6.27 11.64
C THR A 123 -17.98 -7.08 10.40
N LEU A 124 -18.21 -8.38 10.56
CA LEU A 124 -18.71 -9.21 9.46
C LEU A 124 -20.07 -8.71 8.95
N ALA A 125 -20.96 -8.24 9.84
CA ALA A 125 -22.24 -7.65 9.45
C ALA A 125 -22.04 -6.39 8.59
N ASP A 126 -21.10 -5.51 8.96
CA ASP A 126 -20.76 -4.34 8.15
C ASP A 126 -20.25 -4.72 6.75
N LYS A 127 -19.48 -5.80 6.63
CA LYS A 127 -18.94 -6.24 5.33
C LYS A 127 -19.96 -7.01 4.48
N LEU A 128 -20.78 -7.86 5.09
CA LEU A 128 -21.66 -8.80 4.38
C LEU A 128 -23.09 -8.29 4.18
N GLU A 129 -23.55 -7.36 5.01
CA GLU A 129 -24.92 -6.82 4.92
C GLU A 129 -24.91 -5.36 4.44
N ARG A 130 -23.99 -4.54 4.99
CA ARG A 130 -23.88 -3.11 4.65
C ARG A 130 -22.87 -2.84 3.53
N TYR A 131 -22.02 -3.83 3.23
CA TYR A 131 -20.96 -3.74 2.23
C TYR A 131 -20.04 -2.54 2.46
N SER A 132 -19.63 -2.32 3.71
CA SER A 132 -18.69 -1.26 4.10
C SER A 132 -17.34 -1.43 3.42
N SER A 133 -16.72 -0.31 3.05
CA SER A 133 -15.37 -0.28 2.50
C SER A 133 -14.33 -0.21 3.61
N GLY A 134 -13.28 -1.02 3.51
CA GLY A 134 -12.19 -1.07 4.48
C GLY A 134 -11.75 -2.51 4.75
N MET A 135 -10.49 -2.69 5.15
CA MET A 135 -9.90 -3.99 5.42
C MET A 135 -9.01 -3.92 6.67
N PRO A 136 -8.96 -4.97 7.50
CA PRO A 136 -8.02 -5.06 8.62
C PRO A 136 -6.57 -5.34 8.15
N SER A 137 -6.04 -4.56 7.20
CA SER A 137 -4.83 -4.89 6.42
C SER A 137 -3.50 -4.85 7.19
N LEU A 138 -3.51 -4.48 8.48
CA LEU A 138 -2.34 -4.62 9.37
C LEU A 138 -1.87 -6.08 9.46
N VAL A 139 -2.78 -7.05 9.39
CA VAL A 139 -2.44 -8.48 9.44
C VAL A 139 -1.71 -8.97 8.18
N LEU A 140 -1.84 -8.25 7.06
CA LEU A 140 -1.17 -8.57 5.80
C LEU A 140 0.26 -8.03 5.74
N HIS A 141 0.63 -7.14 6.66
CA HIS A 141 1.95 -6.53 6.73
C HIS A 141 3.09 -7.57 6.85
N PRO A 142 3.07 -8.52 7.81
CA PRO A 142 4.09 -9.57 7.88
C PRO A 142 4.11 -10.48 6.65
N VAL A 143 2.96 -10.70 6.00
CA VAL A 143 2.87 -11.50 4.77
C VAL A 143 3.58 -10.79 3.62
N LEU A 144 3.28 -9.51 3.40
CA LEU A 144 3.95 -8.72 2.37
C LEU A 144 5.47 -8.71 2.60
N HIS A 145 5.90 -8.52 3.84
CA HIS A 145 7.32 -8.51 4.17
C HIS A 145 8.02 -9.83 3.80
N ALA A 146 7.42 -10.97 4.13
CA ALA A 146 7.96 -12.28 3.78
C ALA A 146 8.01 -12.49 2.25
N VAL A 147 6.98 -12.05 1.53
CA VAL A 147 6.95 -12.07 0.06
C VAL A 147 8.07 -11.20 -0.52
N LEU A 148 8.22 -9.96 -0.08
CA LEU A 148 9.26 -9.05 -0.58
C LEU A 148 10.67 -9.60 -0.35
N LEU A 149 10.94 -10.14 0.85
CA LEU A 149 12.23 -10.76 1.16
C LEU A 149 12.50 -11.98 0.26
N LYS A 150 11.50 -12.82 0.04
CA LYS A 150 11.61 -13.99 -0.84
C LYS A 150 11.83 -13.61 -2.31
N LEU A 151 11.27 -12.47 -2.74
CA LEU A 151 11.46 -11.90 -4.08
C LEU A 151 12.76 -11.08 -4.20
N GLY A 152 13.66 -11.17 -3.21
CA GLY A 152 15.01 -10.61 -3.29
C GLY A 152 15.18 -9.23 -2.69
N MET A 153 14.15 -8.64 -2.07
CA MET A 153 14.32 -7.41 -1.31
C MET A 153 15.21 -7.68 -0.09
N ASN A 154 16.24 -6.85 0.12
CA ASN A 154 17.07 -6.96 1.32
C ASN A 154 16.43 -6.27 2.55
N GLY A 155 16.88 -6.65 3.74
CA GLY A 155 16.34 -6.12 5.00
C GLY A 155 16.51 -4.60 5.18
N GLU A 156 17.51 -4.00 4.53
CA GLU A 156 17.69 -2.54 4.53
C GLU A 156 16.60 -1.82 3.72
N SER A 157 16.30 -2.32 2.53
CA SER A 157 15.23 -1.77 1.68
C SER A 157 13.87 -1.92 2.36
N LEU A 158 13.63 -3.07 3.00
CA LEU A 158 12.41 -3.31 3.76
C LEU A 158 12.29 -2.34 4.96
N ARG A 159 13.35 -2.17 5.74
CA ARG A 159 13.42 -1.19 6.86
C ARG A 159 13.18 0.23 6.37
N ARG A 160 13.74 0.59 5.21
CA ARG A 160 13.55 1.91 4.60
C ARG A 160 12.09 2.17 4.26
N LEU A 161 11.42 1.20 3.62
CA LEU A 161 10.01 1.29 3.22
C LEU A 161 9.02 1.29 4.39
N THR A 162 9.38 0.65 5.51
CA THR A 162 8.47 0.41 6.65
C THR A 162 8.75 1.30 7.85
N ARG A 163 9.87 2.04 7.85
CA ARG A 163 10.28 2.87 8.99
C ARG A 163 11.00 4.15 8.56
N ASP A 164 12.16 4.03 7.91
CA ASP A 164 13.07 5.18 7.78
C ASP A 164 12.44 6.29 6.93
N ASN A 165 11.78 5.94 5.82
CA ASN A 165 11.10 6.92 4.97
C ASN A 165 9.87 7.53 5.67
N ILE A 166 9.16 6.77 6.51
CA ILE A 166 8.00 7.24 7.26
C ILE A 166 8.44 8.28 8.31
N LEU A 167 9.52 7.98 9.04
CA LEU A 167 10.10 8.91 10.00
C LEU A 167 10.54 10.20 9.32
N ALA A 168 11.24 10.11 8.19
CA ALA A 168 11.67 11.30 7.45
C ALA A 168 10.49 12.13 6.91
N LEU A 169 9.39 11.48 6.53
CA LEU A 169 8.21 12.13 5.97
C LEU A 169 7.38 12.87 7.01
N PHE A 170 7.07 12.20 8.14
CA PHE A 170 6.13 12.73 9.14
C PHE A 170 6.82 13.36 10.35
N PHE A 171 8.10 13.08 10.54
CA PHE A 171 8.91 13.61 11.64
C PHE A 171 10.26 14.15 11.13
N PRO A 172 10.24 15.18 10.24
CA PRO A 172 11.46 15.73 9.67
C PRO A 172 12.35 16.36 10.74
N ALA A 173 13.65 16.46 10.45
CA ALA A 173 14.63 17.05 11.36
C ALA A 173 14.18 18.45 11.83
N GLY A 174 14.27 18.70 13.14
CA GLY A 174 13.84 19.98 13.74
C GLY A 174 12.35 20.07 14.09
N CYS A 175 11.53 19.04 13.86
CA CYS A 175 10.12 19.02 14.28
C CYS A 175 9.90 18.82 15.79
N GLY A 176 10.97 18.75 16.60
CA GLY A 176 10.91 18.48 18.03
C GLY A 176 10.66 17.01 18.40
N PHE A 177 10.47 16.14 17.41
CA PHE A 177 10.46 14.69 17.56
C PHE A 177 11.78 14.11 17.07
N GLU A 178 12.62 13.66 18.01
CA GLU A 178 13.74 12.78 17.69
C GLU A 178 13.33 11.35 18.03
N PHE A 179 13.25 10.49 17.00
CA PHE A 179 13.09 9.07 17.24
C PHE A 179 14.39 8.55 17.87
N ASN A 180 14.42 8.47 19.20
CA ASN A 180 15.52 7.93 19.97
C ASN A 180 15.15 6.50 20.44
N PRO A 181 15.49 5.44 19.67
CA PRO A 181 15.18 4.07 20.03
C PRO A 181 15.83 3.62 21.35
N SER A 182 16.82 4.38 21.84
CA SER A 182 17.54 4.16 23.10
C SER A 182 16.94 4.91 24.32
N ALA A 183 16.06 5.91 24.12
CA ALA A 183 15.51 6.73 25.20
C ALA A 183 14.24 6.13 25.84
N VAL A 184 13.60 5.15 25.20
CA VAL A 184 12.41 4.51 25.77
C VAL A 184 12.87 3.34 26.64
N LYS A 185 12.85 3.55 27.97
CA LYS A 185 13.24 2.55 28.97
C LYS A 185 12.28 1.35 28.87
N GLY A 186 12.78 0.19 28.43
CA GLY A 186 11.95 -1.00 28.15
C GLY A 186 11.54 -1.18 26.68
N TYR A 187 11.94 -0.27 25.79
CA TYR A 187 11.91 -0.50 24.35
C TYR A 187 12.99 -1.51 24.04
N SER A 188 12.59 -2.78 23.93
CA SER A 188 13.33 -3.69 23.07
C SER A 188 13.48 -2.96 21.74
N ARG A 189 14.69 -2.95 21.17
CA ARG A 189 14.85 -2.60 19.75
C ARG A 189 13.65 -3.23 19.04
N SER A 190 12.77 -2.44 18.39
CA SER A 190 11.63 -3.00 17.64
C SER A 190 12.19 -3.75 16.43
N VAL A 191 12.77 -4.90 16.72
CA VAL A 191 13.31 -5.88 15.81
C VAL A 191 12.11 -6.75 15.54
N ALA A 192 11.49 -6.54 14.38
CA ALA A 192 10.72 -7.62 13.80
C ALA A 192 11.74 -8.70 13.42
N ALA A 193 11.83 -9.76 14.21
CA ALA A 193 12.42 -11.00 13.75
C ALA A 193 11.36 -11.65 12.85
N TYR A 194 11.62 -11.70 11.55
CA TYR A 194 10.82 -12.52 10.66
C TYR A 194 11.34 -13.94 10.82
N ASP A 195 10.73 -14.69 11.74
CA ASP A 195 10.74 -16.14 11.56
C ASP A 195 10.06 -16.40 10.21
N SER A 196 10.69 -17.22 9.39
CA SER A 196 10.11 -17.59 8.09
C SER A 196 8.69 -18.07 8.33
N LEU A 197 7.71 -17.47 7.64
CA LEU A 197 6.38 -18.06 7.54
C LEU A 197 6.55 -19.55 7.22
N PRO A 198 5.70 -20.44 7.77
CA PRO A 198 5.79 -21.87 7.46
C PRO A 198 5.98 -22.05 5.95
N GLU A 199 7.00 -22.78 5.53
CA GLU A 199 7.43 -22.82 4.13
C GLU A 199 6.27 -23.20 3.20
N GLU A 200 5.39 -24.07 3.66
CA GLU A 200 4.14 -24.46 3.01
C GLU A 200 3.17 -23.29 2.77
N LEU A 201 3.01 -22.41 3.75
CA LEU A 201 2.18 -21.20 3.63
C LEU A 201 2.82 -20.21 2.66
N LEU A 202 4.14 -20.02 2.76
CA LEU A 202 4.87 -19.12 1.86
C LEU A 202 4.82 -19.64 0.41
N VAL A 203 5.08 -20.93 0.18
CA VAL A 203 4.97 -21.58 -1.13
C VAL A 203 3.53 -21.51 -1.64
N GLY A 204 2.52 -21.71 -0.78
CA GLY A 204 1.12 -21.56 -1.14
C GLY A 204 0.78 -20.14 -1.62
N ILE A 205 1.26 -19.12 -0.91
CA ILE A 205 1.12 -17.72 -1.28
C ILE A 205 1.83 -17.46 -2.62
N LEU A 206 3.09 -17.86 -2.77
CA LEU A 206 3.87 -17.60 -3.99
C LEU A 206 3.32 -18.32 -5.23
N LYS A 207 2.76 -19.53 -5.07
CA LYS A 207 2.06 -20.25 -6.14
C LYS A 207 0.87 -19.44 -6.69
N GLN A 208 0.19 -18.66 -5.84
CA GLN A 208 -0.90 -17.79 -6.28
C GLN A 208 -0.40 -16.64 -7.18
N TYR A 209 0.87 -16.23 -7.04
CA TYR A 209 1.52 -15.23 -7.90
C TYR A 209 2.28 -15.84 -9.08
N SER A 210 2.23 -17.17 -9.28
CA SER A 210 3.02 -17.83 -10.33
C SER A 210 4.54 -17.59 -10.23
N LEU A 211 5.03 -17.31 -9.02
CA LEU A 211 6.44 -16.99 -8.73
C LEU A 211 7.29 -18.22 -8.34
N VAL A 212 6.65 -19.39 -8.22
CA VAL A 212 7.25 -20.75 -8.02
C VAL A 212 6.28 -21.82 -8.49
#